data_AF-A0A1V4QQP7-F1
#
_entry.id   AF-A0A1V4QQP7-F1
#
_cell.length_a   1.000
_cell.length_b   1.000
_cell.length_c   1.000
_cell.angle_alpha   90.00
_cell.angle_beta   90.00
_cell.angle_gamma   90.00
#
_symmetry.space_group_name_H-M   'P 1'
#
loop_
_entity.id
_entity.type
_entity.pdbx_description
1 polymer ?
#
loop_
_entity_poly.entity_id
_entity_poly.type
_entity_poly.pdbx_seq_one_letter_code
_entity_poly.pdbx_strand_id
1 'polypeptide(L)'
;RPGEYAFRARASIGERRIGEAGGAFTVGPYSLEFENTKMNEPLLRRIAYRSGGAFYTPDTFGAILEEVDLEKKQVAHLHKIRLWDGWGLFAALIALLCAEWTIRRRWGMI
;
A
#
# COMPACT_ATOMS: atom_id res chain seq x y z
N ARG A 1 -20.76 -13.28 -23.96
CA ARG A 1 -20.88 -12.77 -22.57
C ARG A 1 -19.91 -13.58 -21.73
N PRO A 2 -19.38 -13.07 -20.62
CA PRO A 2 -18.60 -13.91 -19.72
C PRO A 2 -19.48 -15.06 -19.21
N GLY A 3 -18.92 -16.25 -19.08
CA GLY A 3 -19.67 -17.44 -18.67
C GLY A 3 -19.03 -18.73 -19.15
N GLU A 4 -19.63 -19.84 -18.73
CA GLU A 4 -19.21 -21.17 -19.12
C GLU A 4 -19.95 -21.61 -20.38
N TYR A 5 -19.22 -22.16 -21.34
CA TYR A 5 -19.73 -22.56 -22.64
C TYR A 5 -19.34 -24.00 -22.94
N ALA A 6 -20.30 -24.81 -23.36
CA ALA A 6 -20.04 -26.14 -23.87
C ALA A 6 -19.95 -26.10 -25.40
N PHE A 7 -19.04 -26.89 -25.98
CA PHE A 7 -18.97 -27.09 -27.42
C PHE A 7 -19.07 -28.57 -27.76
N ARG A 8 -19.52 -28.83 -28.99
CA ARG A 8 -19.60 -30.15 -29.58
C ARG A 8 -19.08 -30.06 -31.01
N ALA A 9 -17.95 -30.70 -31.26
CA ALA A 9 -17.31 -30.78 -32.55
C ALA A 9 -17.62 -32.13 -33.19
N ARG A 10 -17.93 -32.13 -34.49
CA ARG A 10 -18.25 -33.32 -35.26
C ARG A 10 -17.33 -33.41 -36.46
N ALA A 11 -16.71 -34.57 -36.64
CA ALA A 11 -15.85 -34.84 -37.79
C ALA A 11 -16.59 -35.72 -38.81
N SER A 12 -16.43 -35.39 -40.09
CA SER A 12 -16.94 -36.17 -41.24
C SER A 12 -15.91 -36.19 -42.37
N ILE A 13 -15.82 -37.31 -43.08
CA ILE A 13 -15.10 -37.44 -44.35
C ILE A 13 -16.14 -37.80 -45.41
N GLY A 14 -16.32 -36.93 -46.41
CA GLY A 14 -17.45 -37.01 -47.33
C GLY A 14 -18.78 -36.93 -46.58
N GLU A 15 -19.73 -37.81 -46.89
CA GLU A 15 -20.98 -37.94 -46.14
C GLU A 15 -20.87 -38.80 -44.87
N ARG A 16 -19.72 -39.45 -44.65
CA ARG A 16 -19.55 -40.36 -43.52
C ARG A 16 -19.04 -39.61 -42.30
N ARG A 17 -19.88 -39.54 -41.27
CA ARG A 17 -19.49 -39.06 -39.94
C ARG A 17 -18.54 -40.05 -39.26
N ILE A 18 -17.41 -39.55 -38.78
CA ILE A 18 -16.30 -40.35 -38.20
C ILE A 18 -16.10 -40.11 -36.70
N GLY A 19 -16.65 -39.03 -36.13
CA GLY A 19 -16.55 -38.83 -34.69
C GLY A 19 -17.30 -37.60 -34.18
N GLU A 20 -17.49 -37.56 -32.87
CA GLU A 20 -17.96 -36.38 -32.14
C GLU A 20 -17.18 -36.25 -30.85
N ALA A 21 -16.73 -35.03 -30.56
CA ALA A 21 -16.03 -34.67 -29.32
C ALA A 21 -16.74 -33.47 -28.72
N GLY A 22 -16.76 -33.38 -27.40
CA GLY A 22 -17.32 -32.23 -26.69
C GLY A 22 -16.48 -31.88 -25.47
N GLY A 23 -16.62 -30.65 -25.02
CA GLY A 23 -15.94 -30.11 -23.85
C GLY A 23 -16.56 -28.81 -23.40
N ALA A 24 -16.09 -28.29 -22.27
CA ALA A 24 -16.50 -26.98 -21.76
C ALA A 24 -15.29 -26.05 -21.70
N PHE A 25 -15.52 -24.76 -21.88
CA PHE A 25 -14.54 -23.70 -21.68
C PHE A 25 -15.20 -22.49 -21.01
N THR A 26 -14.42 -21.75 -20.24
CA THR A 26 -14.89 -20.54 -19.57
C THR A 26 -14.41 -19.30 -20.34
N VAL A 27 -15.34 -18.39 -20.62
CA VAL A 27 -15.04 -17.06 -21.17
C VAL A 27 -15.04 -16.08 -20.01
N GLY A 28 -13.86 -15.54 -19.68
CA GLY A 28 -13.73 -14.49 -18.67
C GLY A 28 -14.22 -13.13 -19.17
N PRO A 29 -14.46 -12.16 -18.26
CA PRO A 29 -14.65 -10.77 -18.64
C PRO A 29 -13.40 -10.24 -19.33
N TYR A 30 -13.61 -9.46 -20.40
CA TYR A 30 -12.53 -8.77 -21.09
C TYR A 30 -12.02 -7.64 -20.19
N SER A 31 -10.80 -7.79 -19.65
CA SER A 31 -10.13 -6.70 -18.93
C SER A 31 -9.35 -5.84 -19.92
N LEU A 32 -9.40 -4.51 -19.76
CA LEU A 32 -8.54 -3.58 -20.51
C LEU A 32 -7.04 -3.91 -20.32
N GLU A 33 -6.68 -4.54 -19.21
CA GLU A 33 -5.29 -4.97 -18.94
C GLU A 33 -4.82 -6.07 -19.92
N PHE A 34 -5.74 -6.85 -20.52
CA PHE A 34 -5.42 -7.83 -21.55
C PHE A 34 -5.26 -7.22 -22.95
N GLU A 35 -5.68 -5.96 -23.18
CA GLU A 35 -5.39 -5.25 -24.44
C GLU A 35 -3.92 -4.87 -24.56
N ASN A 36 -3.28 -4.51 -23.44
CA ASN A 36 -1.88 -4.13 -23.41
C ASN A 36 -1.19 -4.74 -22.19
N THR A 37 -0.64 -5.94 -22.39
CA THR A 37 0.15 -6.65 -21.38
C THR A 37 1.58 -6.15 -21.26
N LYS A 38 1.97 -5.12 -22.04
CA LYS A 38 3.32 -4.55 -21.98
C LYS A 38 3.42 -3.49 -20.90
N MET A 39 4.61 -3.41 -20.31
CA MET A 39 4.98 -2.33 -19.41
C MET A 39 4.85 -0.97 -20.11
N ASN A 40 4.16 -0.02 -19.46
CA ASN A 40 4.11 1.37 -19.92
C ASN A 40 5.36 2.14 -19.47
N GLU A 41 6.46 1.90 -20.18
CA GLU A 41 7.76 2.50 -19.89
C GLU A 41 7.73 4.05 -19.83
N PRO A 42 7.09 4.78 -20.77
CA PRO A 42 7.02 6.24 -20.69
C PRO A 42 6.37 6.76 -19.40
N LEU A 43 5.29 6.10 -18.95
CA LEU A 43 4.60 6.46 -17.72
C LEU A 43 5.50 6.21 -16.50
N LEU A 44 6.10 5.03 -16.41
CA LEU A 44 6.94 4.64 -15.27
C LEU A 44 8.18 5.53 -15.17
N ARG A 45 8.82 5.86 -16.29
CA ARG A 45 9.95 6.79 -16.32
C ARG A 45 9.56 8.19 -15.84
N ARG A 46 8.37 8.67 -16.20
CA ARG A 46 7.85 9.96 -15.73
C ARG A 46 7.57 9.95 -14.22
N ILE A 47 7.06 8.84 -13.69
CA ILE A 47 6.84 8.69 -12.24
C ILE A 47 8.17 8.74 -11.51
N ALA A 48 9.16 7.93 -11.92
CA ALA A 48 10.49 7.90 -11.33
C ALA A 48 11.13 9.30 -11.32
N TYR A 49 11.09 10.01 -12.46
CA TYR A 49 11.62 11.37 -12.55
C TYR A 49 10.95 12.35 -11.58
N ARG A 50 9.61 12.28 -11.42
CA ARG A 50 8.87 13.19 -10.54
C ARG A 50 9.02 12.86 -9.06
N SER A 51 9.22 11.58 -8.72
CA SER A 51 9.43 11.17 -7.33
C SER A 51 10.88 11.31 -6.87
N GLY A 52 11.80 11.66 -7.79
CA GLY A 52 13.24 11.61 -7.52
C GLY A 52 13.78 10.17 -7.37
N GLY A 53 13.06 9.19 -7.93
CA GLY A 53 13.48 7.79 -7.97
C GLY A 53 14.12 7.43 -9.31
N ALA A 54 14.63 6.20 -9.38
CA ALA A 54 15.19 5.63 -10.62
C ALA A 54 14.22 4.64 -11.28
N PHE A 55 14.37 4.46 -12.59
CA PHE A 55 13.61 3.50 -13.38
C PHE A 55 14.55 2.37 -13.83
N TYR A 56 14.14 1.12 -13.61
CA TYR A 56 14.91 -0.06 -13.99
C TYR A 56 14.06 -1.02 -14.84
N THR A 57 14.72 -1.69 -15.78
CA THR A 57 14.15 -2.81 -16.53
C THR A 57 14.57 -4.14 -15.90
N PRO A 58 13.99 -5.29 -16.31
CA PRO A 58 14.46 -6.59 -15.85
C PRO A 58 15.97 -6.81 -16.06
N ASP A 59 16.53 -6.26 -17.14
CA ASP A 59 17.96 -6.37 -17.45
C ASP A 59 18.84 -5.48 -16.55
N THR A 60 18.35 -4.31 -16.16
CA THR A 60 19.10 -3.36 -15.32
C THR A 60 18.79 -3.47 -13.84
N PHE A 61 17.95 -4.43 -13.43
CA PHE A 61 17.49 -4.56 -12.05
C PHE A 61 18.66 -4.76 -11.06
N GLY A 62 19.74 -5.42 -11.48
CA GLY A 62 20.92 -5.63 -10.63
C GLY A 62 21.61 -4.34 -10.16
N ALA A 63 21.53 -3.26 -10.96
CA ALA A 63 22.16 -1.97 -10.64
C ALA A 63 21.52 -1.28 -9.42
N ILE A 64 20.30 -1.70 -9.03
CA ILE A 64 19.61 -1.12 -7.87
C ILE A 64 20.42 -1.28 -6.57
N LEU A 65 21.20 -2.35 -6.45
CA LEU A 65 22.01 -2.61 -5.25
C LEU A 65 23.19 -1.65 -5.11
N GLU A 66 23.62 -1.03 -6.21
CA GLU A 66 24.69 -0.03 -6.22
C GLU A 66 24.14 1.37 -5.89
N GLU A 67 22.89 1.66 -6.28
CA GLU A 67 22.25 2.96 -6.09
C GLU A 67 21.49 3.08 -4.75
N VAL A 68 21.05 1.95 -4.17
CA VAL A 68 20.37 1.95 -2.88
C VAL A 68 21.38 1.97 -1.75
N ASP A 69 21.43 3.11 -1.07
CA ASP A 69 22.12 3.21 0.21
C ASP A 69 21.39 2.38 1.27
N LEU A 70 21.90 1.18 1.50
CA LEU A 70 21.44 0.24 2.52
C LEU A 70 21.92 0.63 3.93
N GLU A 71 22.62 1.77 4.09
CA GLU A 71 22.90 2.26 5.43
C GLU A 71 21.60 2.31 6.24
N LYS A 72 21.68 1.80 7.46
CA LYS A 72 20.59 1.91 8.43
C LYS A 72 20.40 3.39 8.72
N LYS A 73 19.57 4.06 7.91
CA LYS A 73 19.11 5.40 8.16
C LYS A 73 18.47 5.34 9.53
N GLN A 74 19.10 5.98 10.52
CA GLN A 74 18.49 6.15 11.81
C GLN A 74 17.22 6.95 11.55
N VAL A 75 16.10 6.25 11.46
CA VAL A 75 14.80 6.89 11.35
C VAL A 75 14.69 7.70 12.63
N ALA A 76 14.74 9.03 12.50
CA ALA A 76 14.58 9.92 13.62
C ALA A 76 13.20 9.61 14.23
N HIS A 77 13.20 8.85 15.31
CA HIS A 77 11.99 8.60 16.07
C HIS A 77 11.60 9.92 16.70
N LEU A 78 10.69 10.63 16.06
CA LEU A 78 10.13 11.87 16.57
C LEU A 78 9.33 11.52 17.83
N HIS A 79 9.99 11.60 18.98
CA HIS A 79 9.37 11.37 20.27
C HIS A 79 8.53 12.60 20.64
N LYS A 80 7.26 12.60 20.22
CA LYS A 80 6.28 13.60 20.67
C LYS A 80 5.86 13.28 22.10
N ILE A 81 6.55 13.87 23.07
CA ILE A 81 6.10 13.83 24.47
C ILE A 81 4.88 14.76 24.59
N ARG A 82 3.73 14.18 24.94
CA ARG A 82 2.51 14.94 25.21
C ARG A 82 2.56 15.41 26.66
N LEU A 83 2.86 16.69 26.88
CA LEU A 83 2.94 17.26 28.24
C LEU A 83 1.60 17.21 29.00
N TRP A 84 0.48 17.07 28.29
CA TRP A 84 -0.86 16.99 28.87
C TRP A 84 -1.27 15.57 29.31
N ASP A 85 -0.55 14.52 28.90
CA ASP A 85 -0.90 13.12 29.25
C ASP A 85 -0.30 12.68 30.60
N GLY A 86 0.48 13.53 31.24
CA GLY A 86 1.15 13.21 32.49
C GLY A 86 0.34 13.61 33.72
N TRP A 87 0.02 12.64 34.59
CA TRP A 87 -0.54 12.88 35.94
C TRP A 87 0.28 13.91 36.75
N GLY A 88 1.57 14.06 36.45
CA GLY A 88 2.46 15.02 37.08
C GLY A 88 2.06 16.49 36.90
N LEU A 89 1.57 16.90 35.73
CA LEU A 89 1.14 18.28 35.49
C LEU A 89 -0.09 18.62 36.35
N PHE A 90 -1.02 17.68 36.45
CA PHE A 90 -2.23 17.82 37.27
C PHE A 90 -1.88 17.86 38.77
N ALA A 91 -0.99 16.98 39.23
CA ALA A 91 -0.50 16.99 40.61
C ALA A 91 0.21 18.31 40.96
N ALA A 92 1.02 18.86 40.05
CA ALA A 92 1.69 20.15 40.25
C ALA A 92 0.68 21.31 40.35
N LEU A 93 -0.37 21.31 39.53
CA LEU A 93 -1.44 22.31 39.59
C LEU A 93 -2.19 22.26 40.93
N ILE A 94 -2.56 21.06 41.40
CA ILE A 94 -3.20 20.88 42.71
C ILE A 94 -2.28 21.35 43.83
N ALA A 95 -1.00 20.96 43.78
CA ALA A 95 -0.03 21.38 44.79
C ALA A 95 0.11 22.91 44.85
N LEU A 96 0.15 23.58 43.71
CA LEU A 96 0.20 25.04 43.63
C LEU A 96 -1.07 25.68 44.22
N LEU A 97 -2.24 25.14 43.90
CA LEU A 97 -3.52 25.61 44.44
C LEU A 97 -3.61 25.40 45.96
N CYS A 98 -3.16 24.25 46.46
CA CYS A 98 -3.08 23.96 47.90
C CYS A 98 -2.08 24.87 48.61
N ALA A 99 -0.94 25.15 47.99
CA ALA A 99 0.07 26.06 48.51
C ALA A 99 -0.50 27.50 48.57
N GLU A 100 -1.12 27.95 47.49
CA GLU A 100 -1.77 29.26 47.44
C GLU A 100 -2.85 29.39 48.51
N TRP A 101 -3.75 28.40 48.62
CA TRP A 101 -4.79 28.40 49.66
C TRP A 101 -4.19 28.40 51.07
N THR A 102 -3.12 27.64 51.29
CA THR A 102 -2.44 27.60 52.60
C THR A 102 -1.78 28.95 52.92
N ILE A 103 -1.20 29.62 51.94
CA ILE A 103 -0.66 30.98 52.08
C ILE A 103 -1.80 31.95 52.40
N ARG A 104 -2.90 31.94 51.62
CA ARG A 104 -4.08 32.79 51.88
C ARG A 104 -4.67 32.57 53.27
N ARG A 105 -4.74 31.32 53.73
CA ARG A 105 -5.22 30.95 55.07
C ARG A 105 -4.27 31.35 56.18
N ARG A 106 -2.95 31.33 55.96
CA ARG A 106 -1.96 31.80 56.94
C ARG A 106 -1.88 33.33 57.04
N TRP A 107 -2.25 34.04 55.97
CA TRP A 107 -2.32 35.50 55.95
C TRP A 107 -3.69 36.07 56.34
N GLY A 108 -4.63 35.22 56.78
CA GLY A 108 -5.91 35.67 57.34
C GLY A 108 -6.86 36.31 56.32
N MET A 109 -6.72 36.00 55.04
CA MET A 109 -7.60 36.50 53.96
C MET A 109 -8.85 35.62 53.75
N ILE A 110 -9.13 34.70 54.70
CA ILE A 110 -10.29 33.82 54.77
C ILE A 110 -10.72 33.74 56.24
#